data_AF-A0A7S3S0N1-F1
#
_entry.id   AF-A0A7S3S0N1-F1
#
_cell.length_a   1.000
_cell.length_b   1.000
_cell.length_c   1.000
_cell.angle_alpha   90.00
_cell.angle_beta   90.00
_cell.angle_gamma   90.00
#
_symmetry.space_group_name_H-M   'P 1'
#
loop_
_entity.id
_entity.type
_entity.pdbx_description
1 polymer ?
#
loop_
_entity_poly.entity_id
_entity_poly.type
_entity_poly.pdbx_seq_one_letter_code
_entity_poly.pdbx_strand_id
1 'polypeptide(L)'
;MSGSELWCVHSDPCGICCAGVTYILLFFADWVVCTHLLPPWLGLSTGSCVLGLAFLLISALAVASHLRTMLTDPGAVPHEYTPSALLHDEKALPMCSRCNGFKPPRAHHCSQCDRCIMKMDHHCPWVNNCVGANNQKHFVLFVGYTALLSGYAMVLLVLRLMATLNEPRLFLTTHSHGPQEPVSMLYMFLLLFESLLFGLFTSAMFCEQLSSILTDQTGIERLKNDYAPPRRSAVQNLSETFGRPCSLLWLLPTPVTFNGLTWWDILPTEHEV
;
A
#
# COMPACT_ATOMS: atom_id res chain seq x y z
N MET A 1 22.80 13.87 0.20
CA MET A 1 21.82 14.63 1.02
C MET A 1 20.54 14.79 0.21
N SER A 2 19.54 13.94 0.46
CA SER A 2 18.16 14.10 -0.01
C SER A 2 17.25 13.90 1.19
N GLY A 3 17.27 14.90 2.08
CA GLY A 3 16.33 15.01 3.16
C GLY A 3 15.26 16.03 2.76
N SER A 4 14.00 15.69 3.00
CA SER A 4 12.86 16.59 3.15
C SER A 4 12.13 17.20 1.94
N GLU A 5 12.22 16.63 0.73
CA GLU A 5 11.21 16.94 -0.30
C GLU A 5 10.16 15.83 -0.38
N LEU A 6 8.89 16.22 -0.26
CA LEU A 6 7.74 15.34 -0.44
C LEU A 6 7.66 14.97 -1.93
N TRP A 7 7.58 13.67 -2.23
CA TRP A 7 7.39 13.21 -3.60
C TRP A 7 5.93 13.39 -4.03
N CYS A 8 5.69 13.98 -5.19
CA CYS A 8 4.36 14.07 -5.79
C CYS A 8 4.45 14.18 -7.32
N VAL A 9 3.63 13.41 -8.03
CA VAL A 9 3.60 13.39 -9.50
C VAL A 9 2.52 14.35 -9.98
N HIS A 10 2.82 15.65 -9.98
CA HIS A 10 1.87 16.70 -10.35
C HIS A 10 1.36 16.62 -11.80
N SER A 11 2.12 15.97 -12.68
CA SER A 11 1.77 15.70 -14.08
C SER A 11 0.71 14.60 -14.25
N ASP A 12 0.32 13.89 -13.18
CA ASP A 12 -0.64 12.78 -13.20
C ASP A 12 -1.97 13.16 -12.51
N PRO A 13 -2.88 13.89 -13.19
CA PRO A 13 -4.16 14.29 -12.59
C PRO A 13 -5.08 13.11 -12.29
N CYS A 14 -4.96 12.01 -13.06
CA CYS A 14 -5.67 10.78 -12.78
C CYS A 14 -5.24 10.20 -11.43
N GLY A 15 -3.93 10.10 -11.19
CA GLY A 15 -3.40 9.63 -9.92
C GLY A 15 -3.80 10.51 -8.74
N ILE A 16 -3.79 11.84 -8.88
CA ILE A 16 -4.26 12.77 -7.83
C ILE A 16 -5.73 12.50 -7.48
N CYS A 17 -6.58 12.32 -8.50
CA CYS A 17 -7.99 12.00 -8.31
C CYS A 17 -8.17 10.64 -7.60
N CYS A 18 -7.48 9.60 -8.05
CA CYS A 18 -7.53 8.27 -7.45
C CYS A 18 -7.09 8.28 -5.97
N ALA A 19 -5.99 8.97 -5.65
CA ALA A 19 -5.53 9.12 -4.26
C ALA A 19 -6.57 9.86 -3.40
N GLY A 20 -7.23 10.89 -3.94
CA GLY A 20 -8.34 11.57 -3.26
C GLY A 20 -9.52 10.63 -2.98
N VAL A 21 -9.91 9.81 -3.95
CA VAL A 21 -10.96 8.81 -3.81
C VAL A 21 -10.62 7.79 -2.71
N THR A 22 -9.36 7.36 -2.60
CA THR A 22 -8.92 6.45 -1.53
C THR A 22 -9.25 6.99 -0.13
N TYR A 23 -9.02 8.27 0.13
CA TYR A 23 -9.34 8.87 1.43
C TYR A 23 -10.85 9.01 1.66
N ILE A 24 -11.62 9.31 0.61
CA ILE A 24 -13.08 9.38 0.69
C ILE A 24 -13.66 8.01 1.06
N LEU A 25 -13.17 6.93 0.44
CA LEU A 25 -13.60 5.56 0.72
C LEU A 25 -13.25 5.14 2.16
N LEU A 26 -12.01 5.33 2.59
CA LEU A 26 -11.59 5.02 3.97
C LEU A 26 -12.41 5.79 5.01
N PHE A 27 -12.64 7.08 4.79
CA PHE A 27 -13.48 7.89 5.67
C PHE A 27 -14.94 7.40 5.68
N PHE A 28 -15.49 7.08 4.51
CA PHE A 28 -16.85 6.56 4.41
C PHE A 28 -16.99 5.24 5.18
N ALA A 29 -16.05 4.31 5.02
CA ALA A 29 -16.04 3.05 5.77
C ALA A 29 -15.98 3.27 7.28
N ASP A 30 -15.05 4.12 7.77
CA ASP A 30 -14.94 4.48 9.18
C ASP A 30 -16.25 5.09 9.72
N TRP A 31 -16.83 6.02 8.97
CA TRP A 31 -18.08 6.68 9.34
C TRP A 31 -19.24 5.69 9.42
N VAL A 32 -19.44 4.84 8.40
CA VAL A 32 -20.52 3.85 8.41
C VAL A 32 -20.34 2.85 9.54
N VAL A 33 -19.13 2.33 9.76
CA VAL A 33 -18.86 1.38 10.85
C VAL A 33 -19.16 2.00 12.21
N CYS A 34 -18.70 3.23 12.44
CA CYS A 34 -18.78 3.88 13.75
C CYS A 34 -20.14 4.52 14.05
N THR A 35 -20.99 4.77 13.06
CA THR A 35 -22.28 5.48 13.27
C THR A 35 -23.49 4.67 12.85
N HIS A 36 -23.39 3.93 11.74
CA HIS A 36 -24.52 3.20 11.15
C HIS A 36 -24.47 1.70 11.41
N LEU A 37 -23.30 1.13 11.72
CA LEU A 37 -23.11 -0.30 11.96
C LEU A 37 -23.11 -0.67 13.44
N LEU A 38 -22.09 -0.23 14.19
CA LEU A 38 -21.85 -0.69 15.56
C LEU A 38 -22.83 -0.10 16.59
N PRO A 39 -23.05 1.23 16.68
CA PRO A 39 -23.94 1.77 17.72
C PRO A 39 -25.40 1.31 17.59
N PRO A 40 -26.02 1.27 16.39
CA PRO A 40 -27.38 0.74 16.27
C PRO A 40 -27.50 -0.75 16.60
N TRP A 41 -26.41 -1.52 16.45
CA TRP A 41 -26.41 -2.95 16.71
C TRP A 41 -26.10 -3.30 18.17
N LEU A 42 -25.08 -2.68 18.76
CA LEU A 42 -24.52 -3.04 20.06
C LEU A 42 -24.71 -1.94 21.12
N GLY A 43 -25.37 -0.84 20.78
CA GLY A 43 -25.42 0.37 21.60
C GLY A 43 -24.03 0.99 21.79
N LEU A 44 -23.92 1.90 22.76
CA LEU A 44 -22.64 2.45 23.23
C LEU A 44 -21.99 1.53 24.29
N SER A 45 -22.05 0.23 24.07
CA SER A 45 -21.42 -0.77 24.95
C SER A 45 -19.90 -0.75 24.83
N THR A 46 -19.20 -1.25 25.85
CA THR A 46 -17.73 -1.41 25.80
C THR A 46 -17.27 -2.21 24.58
N GLY A 47 -18.01 -3.26 24.21
CA GLY A 47 -17.72 -4.05 23.01
C GLY A 47 -17.82 -3.23 21.72
N SER A 48 -18.86 -2.41 21.57
CA SER A 48 -19.02 -1.49 20.44
C SER A 48 -17.83 -0.52 20.32
N CYS A 49 -17.43 0.10 21.43
CA CYS A 49 -16.29 1.01 21.46
C CYS A 49 -14.96 0.31 21.12
N VAL A 50 -14.73 -0.91 21.64
CA VAL A 50 -13.50 -1.68 21.36
C VAL A 50 -13.44 -2.08 19.88
N LEU A 51 -14.54 -2.57 19.31
CA LEU A 51 -14.60 -2.95 17.90
C LEU A 51 -14.43 -1.74 16.97
N GLY A 52 -15.04 -0.60 17.31
CA GLY A 52 -14.88 0.65 16.56
C GLY A 52 -13.46 1.20 16.65
N LEU A 53 -12.86 1.24 17.84
CA LEU A 53 -11.49 1.69 18.03
C LEU A 53 -10.48 0.81 17.29
N ALA A 54 -10.67 -0.52 17.33
CA ALA A 54 -9.82 -1.44 16.57
C ALA A 54 -9.89 -1.17 15.06
N PHE A 55 -11.10 -0.94 14.52
CA PHE A 55 -11.28 -0.57 13.12
C PHE A 55 -10.56 0.74 12.77
N LEU A 56 -10.75 1.79 13.58
CA LEU A 56 -10.10 3.09 13.39
C LEU A 56 -8.57 3.03 13.50
N LEU A 57 -8.02 2.18 14.37
CA LEU A 57 -6.56 1.99 14.49
C LEU A 57 -5.98 1.35 13.22
N ILE A 58 -6.66 0.35 12.64
CA ILE A 58 -6.24 -0.26 11.37
C ILE A 58 -6.39 0.76 10.23
N SER A 59 -7.47 1.55 10.21
CA SER A 59 -7.68 2.64 9.24
C SER A 59 -6.56 3.68 9.32
N ALA A 60 -6.18 4.11 10.52
CA ALA A 60 -5.06 5.01 10.73
C ALA A 60 -3.73 4.45 10.19
N LEU A 61 -3.48 3.15 10.37
CA LEU A 61 -2.30 2.47 9.80
C LEU A 61 -2.36 2.40 8.27
N ALA A 62 -3.54 2.15 7.68
CA ALA A 62 -3.74 2.16 6.24
C ALA A 62 -3.48 3.55 5.64
N VAL A 63 -4.06 4.60 6.24
CA VAL A 63 -3.85 6.01 5.85
C VAL A 63 -2.38 6.41 5.97
N ALA A 64 -1.73 6.08 7.09
CA ALA A 64 -0.31 6.39 7.28
C ALA A 64 0.58 5.65 6.26
N SER A 65 0.27 4.38 5.95
CA SER A 65 0.98 3.60 4.94
C SER A 65 0.77 4.14 3.54
N HIS A 66 -0.46 4.56 3.22
CA HIS A 66 -0.81 5.20 1.95
C HIS A 66 -0.03 6.51 1.76
N LEU A 67 -0.09 7.41 2.75
CA LEU A 67 0.63 8.68 2.74
C LEU A 67 2.14 8.46 2.55
N ARG A 68 2.73 7.49 3.25
CA ARG A 68 4.14 7.15 3.05
C ARG A 68 4.42 6.61 1.65
N THR A 69 3.55 5.80 1.08
CA THR A 69 3.73 5.30 -0.29
C THR A 69 3.68 6.43 -1.31
N MET A 70 2.69 7.32 -1.15
CA MET A 70 2.46 8.46 -2.04
C MET A 70 3.59 9.49 -1.97
N LEU A 71 4.07 9.81 -0.76
CA LEU A 71 4.96 10.95 -0.51
C LEU A 71 6.44 10.59 -0.40
N THR A 72 6.78 9.30 -0.41
CA THR A 72 8.19 8.85 -0.41
C THR A 72 8.69 8.72 -1.84
N ASP A 73 9.88 9.26 -2.11
CA ASP A 73 10.59 9.00 -3.36
C ASP A 73 10.69 7.47 -3.58
N PRO A 74 10.13 6.93 -4.67
CA PRO A 74 10.07 5.49 -4.91
C PRO A 74 11.44 4.84 -5.18
N GLY A 75 12.49 5.65 -5.29
CA GLY A 75 13.84 5.24 -5.67
C GLY A 75 14.23 5.82 -7.03
N ALA A 76 13.94 7.10 -7.27
CA ALA A 76 14.29 7.79 -8.49
C ALA A 76 15.81 7.83 -8.67
N VAL A 77 16.27 7.43 -9.86
CA VAL A 77 17.70 7.46 -10.20
C VAL A 77 18.19 8.91 -10.19
N PRO A 78 19.30 9.23 -9.51
CA PRO A 78 19.90 10.56 -9.54
C PRO A 78 20.29 10.96 -10.97
N HIS A 79 20.15 12.25 -11.31
CA HIS A 79 20.49 12.75 -12.65
C HIS A 79 21.98 12.56 -13.00
N GLU A 80 22.86 12.65 -12.01
CA GLU A 80 24.30 12.50 -12.17
C GLU A 80 24.79 11.06 -11.88
N TYR A 81 23.90 10.06 -11.98
CA TYR A 81 24.29 8.68 -11.77
C TYR A 81 25.33 8.22 -12.80
N THR A 82 26.53 7.89 -12.31
CA THR A 82 27.63 7.31 -13.08
C THR A 82 27.88 5.88 -12.61
N PRO A 83 27.76 4.87 -13.49
CA PRO A 83 28.06 3.49 -13.14
C PRO A 83 29.54 3.30 -12.79
N SER A 84 29.81 2.62 -11.69
CA SER A 84 31.14 2.13 -11.31
C SER A 84 31.81 1.31 -12.42
N ALA A 85 31.02 0.55 -13.19
CA ALA A 85 31.51 -0.26 -14.31
C ALA A 85 32.17 0.57 -15.42
N LEU A 86 31.82 1.86 -15.62
CA LEU A 86 32.55 2.73 -16.55
C LEU A 86 33.99 3.01 -16.10
N LEU A 87 34.29 2.81 -14.81
CA LEU A 87 35.65 2.94 -14.28
C LEU A 87 36.50 1.69 -14.53
N HIS A 88 35.87 0.55 -14.89
CA HIS A 88 36.54 -0.76 -14.90
C HIS A 88 36.32 -1.62 -16.16
N ASP A 89 35.25 -1.44 -16.95
CA ASP A 89 34.92 -2.32 -18.09
C ASP A 89 34.25 -1.52 -19.24
N GLU A 90 34.73 -1.68 -20.49
CA GLU A 90 34.25 -0.95 -21.69
C GLU A 90 32.92 -1.51 -22.26
N LYS A 91 32.07 -2.13 -21.44
CA LYS A 91 30.77 -2.62 -21.92
C LYS A 91 29.77 -1.47 -22.04
N ALA A 92 29.02 -1.45 -23.14
CA ALA A 92 27.94 -0.50 -23.35
C ALA A 92 26.87 -0.68 -22.25
N LEU A 93 26.80 0.28 -21.34
CA LEU A 93 25.82 0.27 -20.26
C LEU A 93 24.47 0.78 -20.77
N PRO A 94 23.35 0.22 -20.27
CA PRO A 94 22.03 0.65 -20.69
C PRO A 94 21.83 2.12 -20.31
N MET A 95 21.34 2.90 -21.27
CA MET A 95 20.98 4.30 -21.07
C MET A 95 19.48 4.51 -21.25
N CYS A 96 18.94 5.50 -20.56
CA CYS A 96 17.60 5.98 -20.81
C CYS A 96 17.66 7.17 -21.78
N SER A 97 17.05 7.03 -22.96
CA SER A 97 16.99 8.11 -23.95
C SER A 97 16.18 9.33 -23.48
N ARG A 98 15.15 9.11 -22.64
CA ARG A 98 14.30 10.19 -22.10
C ARG A 98 14.99 10.97 -20.99
N CYS A 99 15.64 10.27 -20.06
CA CYS A 99 16.38 10.93 -18.98
C CYS A 99 17.79 11.39 -19.39
N ASN A 100 18.26 10.99 -20.58
CA ASN A 100 19.61 11.25 -21.09
C ASN A 100 20.72 10.87 -20.07
N GLY A 101 20.59 9.69 -19.48
CA GLY A 101 21.50 9.23 -18.41
C GLY A 101 21.60 7.72 -18.33
N PHE A 102 22.58 7.24 -17.57
CA PHE A 102 22.78 5.82 -17.34
C PHE A 102 21.64 5.22 -16.53
N LYS A 103 21.32 3.98 -16.87
CA LYS A 103 20.24 3.22 -16.26
C LYS A 103 20.85 2.14 -15.36
N PRO A 104 20.73 2.23 -14.03
CA PRO A 104 21.18 1.17 -13.15
C PRO A 104 20.46 -0.16 -13.47
N PRO A 105 21.04 -1.32 -13.10
CA PRO A 105 20.34 -2.60 -13.17
C PRO A 105 18.97 -2.53 -12.48
N ARG A 106 17.98 -3.24 -13.03
CA ARG A 106 16.59 -3.30 -12.50
C ARG A 106 15.83 -1.98 -12.46
N ALA A 107 16.43 -0.85 -12.86
CA ALA A 107 15.70 0.40 -13.00
C ALA A 107 14.76 0.32 -14.21
N HIS A 108 13.69 1.11 -14.26
CA HIS A 108 12.88 1.31 -15.47
C HIS A 108 12.36 2.75 -15.54
N HIS A 109 12.22 3.30 -16.75
CA HIS A 109 11.67 4.65 -16.92
C HIS A 109 10.14 4.61 -16.83
N CYS A 110 9.57 5.40 -15.92
CA CYS A 110 8.14 5.63 -15.84
C CYS A 110 7.79 6.95 -16.55
N SER A 111 6.91 6.89 -17.55
CA SER A 111 6.48 8.08 -18.28
C SER A 111 5.66 9.05 -17.44
N GLN A 112 4.94 8.57 -16.43
CA GLN A 112 4.12 9.42 -15.56
C GLN A 112 4.99 10.20 -14.58
N CYS A 113 5.96 9.53 -13.96
CA CYS A 113 6.93 10.15 -13.05
C CYS A 113 8.02 10.94 -13.80
N ASP A 114 8.18 10.72 -15.11
CA ASP A 114 9.27 11.22 -15.96
C ASP A 114 10.68 10.97 -15.39
N ARG A 115 10.84 9.84 -14.73
CA ARG A 115 12.08 9.43 -14.05
C ARG A 115 12.32 7.94 -14.22
N CYS A 116 13.59 7.55 -14.25
CA CYS A 116 13.97 6.17 -14.00
C CYS A 116 13.80 5.84 -12.52
N ILE A 117 13.10 4.75 -12.21
CA ILE A 117 12.83 4.28 -10.85
C ILE A 117 13.57 2.97 -10.62
N MET A 118 14.30 2.87 -9.51
CA MET A 118 15.05 1.68 -9.08
C MET A 118 14.10 0.57 -8.63
N LYS A 119 14.39 -0.67 -9.06
CA LYS A 119 13.54 -1.86 -8.81
C LYS A 119 12.06 -1.53 -9.06
N MET A 120 11.79 -0.84 -10.17
CA MET A 120 10.44 -0.40 -10.52
C MET A 120 9.54 -1.63 -10.67
N ASP A 121 8.43 -1.62 -9.96
CA ASP A 121 7.38 -2.61 -10.14
C ASP A 121 6.29 -2.07 -11.09
N HIS A 122 5.60 -1.01 -10.68
CA HIS A 122 4.57 -0.36 -11.49
C HIS A 122 4.33 1.10 -11.08
N HIS A 123 3.65 1.86 -11.94
CA HIS A 123 3.06 3.14 -11.58
C HIS A 123 1.63 2.90 -11.11
N CYS A 124 1.31 3.30 -9.87
CA CYS A 124 0.00 3.07 -9.30
C CYS A 124 -0.76 4.40 -9.17
N PRO A 125 -1.87 4.58 -9.91
CA PRO A 125 -2.64 5.83 -9.84
C PRO A 125 -3.25 6.02 -8.44
N TRP A 126 -3.62 4.95 -7.74
CA TRP A 126 -4.21 5.03 -6.40
C TRP A 126 -3.31 5.65 -5.34
N VAL A 127 -1.99 5.66 -5.55
CA VAL A 127 -1.02 6.30 -4.65
C VAL A 127 -0.31 7.49 -5.30
N ASN A 128 -0.73 7.92 -6.49
CA ASN A 128 -0.09 8.97 -7.30
C ASN A 128 1.45 8.84 -7.38
N ASN A 129 1.95 7.61 -7.44
CA ASN A 129 3.38 7.34 -7.38
C ASN A 129 3.73 5.99 -8.02
N CYS A 130 4.99 5.83 -8.39
CA CYS A 130 5.55 4.49 -8.63
C CYS A 130 5.68 3.71 -7.33
N VAL A 131 5.56 2.40 -7.44
CA VAL A 131 6.02 1.44 -6.44
C VAL A 131 7.39 0.95 -6.89
N GLY A 132 8.41 1.27 -6.10
CA GLY A 132 9.81 0.96 -6.38
C GLY A 132 10.56 0.56 -5.11
N ALA A 133 11.88 0.49 -5.21
CA ALA A 133 12.75 0.00 -4.15
C ALA A 133 12.50 0.65 -2.78
N ASN A 134 12.31 1.97 -2.73
CA ASN A 134 12.33 2.73 -1.48
C ASN A 134 10.93 2.91 -0.83
N ASN A 135 9.84 2.58 -1.54
CA ASN A 135 8.48 2.68 -0.99
C ASN A 135 7.67 1.38 -1.05
N GLN A 136 8.23 0.27 -1.55
CA GLN A 136 7.54 -1.03 -1.63
C GLN A 136 7.00 -1.51 -0.27
N LYS A 137 7.75 -1.32 0.83
CA LYS A 137 7.28 -1.63 2.20
C LYS A 137 5.95 -0.93 2.50
N HIS A 138 5.90 0.37 2.26
CA HIS A 138 4.74 1.20 2.55
C HIS A 138 3.54 0.77 1.72
N PHE A 139 3.77 0.43 0.44
CA PHE A 139 2.72 -0.04 -0.45
C PHE A 139 2.12 -1.36 0.05
N VAL A 140 2.97 -2.33 0.44
CA VAL A 140 2.51 -3.63 0.97
C VAL A 140 1.71 -3.46 2.26
N LEU A 141 2.14 -2.58 3.16
CA LEU A 141 1.38 -2.27 4.37
C LEU A 141 0.04 -1.62 4.04
N PHE A 142 0.00 -0.67 3.09
CA PHE A 142 -1.24 -0.02 2.66
C PHE A 142 -2.26 -1.04 2.12
N VAL A 143 -1.88 -1.87 1.15
CA VAL A 143 -2.82 -2.84 0.56
C VAL A 143 -3.20 -3.94 1.56
N GLY A 144 -2.27 -4.35 2.43
CA GLY A 144 -2.53 -5.33 3.49
C GLY A 144 -3.51 -4.82 4.56
N TYR A 145 -3.33 -3.58 5.05
CA TYR A 145 -4.26 -2.98 6.01
C TYR A 145 -5.62 -2.67 5.40
N THR A 146 -5.67 -2.27 4.12
CA THR A 146 -6.94 -2.06 3.41
C THR A 146 -7.69 -3.38 3.24
N ALA A 147 -7.02 -4.46 2.85
CA ALA A 147 -7.62 -5.79 2.77
C ALA A 147 -8.15 -6.27 4.13
N LEU A 148 -7.39 -6.01 5.21
CA LEU A 148 -7.80 -6.32 6.58
C LEU A 148 -9.05 -5.53 6.99
N LEU A 149 -9.14 -4.24 6.68
CA LEU A 149 -10.33 -3.40 6.95
C LEU A 149 -11.56 -3.92 6.19
N SER A 150 -11.40 -4.22 4.91
CA SER A 150 -12.49 -4.78 4.10
C SER A 150 -12.99 -6.11 4.68
N GLY A 151 -12.08 -7.02 5.06
CA GLY A 151 -12.43 -8.27 5.73
C GLY A 151 -13.13 -8.05 7.08
N TYR A 152 -12.63 -7.11 7.88
CA TYR A 152 -13.22 -6.74 9.17
C TYR A 152 -14.66 -6.22 8.99
N ALA A 153 -14.88 -5.27 8.06
CA ALA A 153 -16.19 -4.71 7.77
C ALA A 153 -17.17 -5.79 7.28
N MET A 154 -16.73 -6.70 6.40
CA MET A 154 -17.54 -7.83 5.95
C MET A 154 -17.95 -8.75 7.11
N VAL A 155 -17.02 -9.09 8.01
CA VAL A 155 -17.33 -9.91 9.18
C VAL A 155 -18.36 -9.22 10.08
N LEU A 156 -18.19 -7.93 10.37
CA LEU A 156 -19.18 -7.18 11.17
C LEU A 156 -20.56 -7.15 10.50
N LEU A 157 -20.62 -6.92 9.19
CA LEU A 157 -21.87 -6.91 8.42
C LEU A 157 -22.59 -8.27 8.48
N VAL A 158 -21.85 -9.37 8.31
CA VAL A 158 -22.39 -10.73 8.42
C VAL A 158 -22.88 -11.00 9.84
N LEU A 159 -22.10 -10.66 10.87
CA LEU A 159 -22.51 -10.88 12.26
C LEU A 159 -23.75 -10.07 12.62
N ARG A 160 -23.86 -8.82 12.16
CA ARG A 160 -25.08 -8.01 12.32
C ARG A 160 -26.26 -8.66 11.61
N LEU A 161 -26.09 -9.11 10.37
CA LEU A 161 -27.16 -9.78 9.61
C LEU A 161 -27.64 -11.04 10.35
N MET A 162 -26.72 -11.87 10.83
CA MET A 162 -27.05 -13.09 11.58
C MET A 162 -27.80 -12.77 12.88
N ALA A 163 -27.39 -11.73 13.61
CA ALA A 163 -28.08 -11.29 14.82
C ALA A 163 -29.54 -10.85 14.52
N THR A 164 -29.73 -10.09 13.44
CA THR A 164 -31.07 -9.65 13.00
C THR A 164 -31.97 -10.81 12.58
N LEU A 165 -31.41 -11.81 11.88
CA LEU A 165 -32.17 -12.99 11.44
C LEU A 165 -32.56 -13.91 12.62
N ASN A 166 -31.70 -14.02 13.63
CA ASN A 166 -31.93 -14.87 14.79
C ASN A 166 -32.87 -14.25 15.84
N GLU A 167 -32.98 -12.92 15.89
CA GLU A 167 -33.83 -12.20 16.84
C GLU A 167 -34.82 -11.28 16.10
N PRO A 168 -36.02 -11.78 15.71
CA PRO A 168 -37.04 -10.99 15.00
C PRO A 168 -37.49 -9.74 15.78
N ARG A 169 -37.31 -9.73 17.10
CA ARG A 169 -37.57 -8.56 17.95
C ARG A 169 -36.54 -7.45 17.73
N LEU A 170 -35.26 -7.80 17.50
CA LEU A 170 -34.20 -6.85 17.17
C LEU A 170 -34.55 -6.12 15.86
N PHE A 171 -34.98 -6.87 14.84
CA PHE A 171 -35.47 -6.35 13.55
C PHE A 171 -36.60 -5.33 13.74
N LEU A 172 -37.61 -5.66 14.56
CA LEU A 172 -38.74 -4.76 14.83
C LEU A 172 -38.34 -3.51 15.63
N THR A 173 -37.39 -3.62 16.57
CA THR A 173 -36.88 -2.46 17.33
C THR A 173 -35.99 -1.55 16.49
N THR A 174 -35.12 -2.09 15.63
CA THR A 174 -34.37 -1.27 14.67
C THR A 174 -35.31 -0.55 13.71
N HIS A 175 -36.33 -1.23 13.19
CA HIS A 175 -37.30 -0.62 12.28
C HIS A 175 -38.36 0.29 12.94
N SER A 176 -38.34 0.44 14.27
CA SER A 176 -39.28 1.31 14.99
C SER A 176 -38.85 2.79 15.06
N HIS A 177 -37.64 3.13 14.57
CA HIS A 177 -37.06 4.47 14.66
C HIS A 177 -37.07 5.25 13.32
N GLY A 178 -38.25 5.68 12.86
CA GLY A 178 -38.41 6.82 11.94
C GLY A 178 -37.80 6.72 10.51
N PRO A 179 -37.77 7.82 9.74
CA PRO A 179 -37.37 7.85 8.32
C PRO A 179 -35.85 7.66 8.04
N GLN A 180 -35.02 7.44 9.05
CA GLN A 180 -33.56 7.27 8.90
C GLN A 180 -33.13 5.81 8.60
N GLU A 181 -34.04 4.84 8.77
CA GLU A 181 -33.76 3.41 8.59
C GLU A 181 -33.38 2.99 7.16
N PRO A 182 -34.10 3.41 6.09
CA PRO A 182 -33.74 3.01 4.72
C PRO A 182 -32.38 3.57 4.28
N VAL A 183 -32.02 4.74 4.80
CA VAL A 183 -30.75 5.42 4.48
C VAL A 183 -29.57 4.69 5.15
N SER A 184 -29.73 4.26 6.40
CA SER A 184 -28.73 3.44 7.10
C SER A 184 -28.49 2.10 6.40
N MET A 185 -29.57 1.46 5.92
CA MET A 185 -29.48 0.24 5.10
C MET A 185 -28.73 0.46 3.79
N LEU A 186 -28.97 1.58 3.10
CA LEU A 186 -28.25 1.95 1.89
C LEU A 186 -26.75 2.11 2.17
N TYR A 187 -26.35 2.80 3.26
CA TYR A 187 -24.94 2.95 3.60
C TYR A 187 -24.25 1.63 3.92
N MET A 188 -24.91 0.73 4.64
CA MET A 188 -24.39 -0.63 4.88
C MET A 188 -24.24 -1.44 3.59
N PHE A 189 -25.20 -1.30 2.67
CA PHE A 189 -25.12 -1.96 1.37
C PHE A 189 -23.94 -1.42 0.53
N LEU A 190 -23.74 -0.10 0.53
CA LEU A 190 -22.58 0.53 -0.12
C LEU A 190 -21.27 0.08 0.54
N LEU A 191 -21.21 -0.01 1.87
CA LEU A 191 -20.06 -0.54 2.60
C LEU A 191 -19.77 -2.00 2.23
N LEU A 192 -20.80 -2.84 2.08
CA LEU A 192 -20.65 -4.22 1.63
C LEU A 192 -20.03 -4.28 0.23
N PHE A 193 -20.54 -3.48 -0.70
CA PHE A 193 -20.05 -3.43 -2.07
C PHE A 193 -18.60 -2.93 -2.13
N GLU A 194 -18.30 -1.85 -1.41
CA GLU A 194 -16.95 -1.30 -1.27
C GLU A 194 -15.99 -2.34 -0.69
N SER A 195 -16.36 -2.98 0.41
CA SER A 195 -15.52 -3.99 1.08
C SER A 195 -15.28 -5.20 0.19
N LEU A 196 -16.26 -5.64 -0.60
CA LEU A 196 -16.09 -6.75 -1.53
C LEU A 196 -15.16 -6.36 -2.68
N LEU A 197 -15.44 -5.24 -3.35
CA LEU A 197 -14.70 -4.81 -4.53
C LEU A 197 -13.24 -4.49 -4.19
N PHE A 198 -13.02 -3.58 -3.24
CA PHE A 198 -11.68 -3.15 -2.87
C PHE A 198 -10.98 -4.19 -2.01
N GLY A 199 -11.69 -5.00 -1.23
CA GLY A 199 -11.12 -6.13 -0.49
C GLY A 199 -10.55 -7.19 -1.42
N LEU A 200 -11.27 -7.58 -2.48
CA LEU A 200 -10.76 -8.53 -3.48
C LEU A 200 -9.55 -7.95 -4.23
N PHE A 201 -9.66 -6.70 -4.69
CA PHE A 201 -8.57 -6.04 -5.42
C PHE A 201 -7.29 -5.92 -4.57
N THR A 202 -7.41 -5.40 -3.35
CA THR A 202 -6.25 -5.21 -2.45
C THR A 202 -5.68 -6.53 -1.95
N SER A 203 -6.50 -7.56 -1.74
CA SER A 203 -6.03 -8.91 -1.39
C SER A 203 -5.20 -9.52 -2.52
N ALA A 204 -5.67 -9.40 -3.76
CA ALA A 204 -4.92 -9.89 -4.93
C ALA A 204 -3.58 -9.16 -5.07
N MET A 205 -3.58 -7.83 -4.98
CA MET A 205 -2.34 -7.03 -5.01
C MET A 205 -1.40 -7.38 -3.86
N PHE A 206 -1.91 -7.58 -2.64
CA PHE A 206 -1.10 -7.97 -1.49
C PHE A 206 -0.40 -9.32 -1.72
N CYS A 207 -1.13 -10.30 -2.25
CA CYS A 207 -0.56 -11.61 -2.61
C CYS A 207 0.50 -11.50 -3.71
N GLU A 208 0.27 -10.68 -4.73
CA GLU A 208 1.24 -10.43 -5.80
C GLU A 208 2.52 -9.77 -5.27
N GLN A 209 2.39 -8.75 -4.43
CA GLN A 209 3.54 -8.07 -3.83
C GLN A 209 4.32 -8.99 -2.90
N LEU A 210 3.63 -9.79 -2.07
CA LEU A 210 4.29 -10.79 -1.22
C LEU A 210 5.06 -11.80 -2.07
N SER A 211 4.45 -12.29 -3.15
CA SER A 211 5.12 -13.20 -4.09
C SER A 211 6.35 -12.54 -4.70
N SER A 212 6.23 -11.30 -5.20
CA SER A 212 7.33 -10.52 -5.76
C SER A 212 8.50 -10.35 -4.79
N ILE A 213 8.20 -10.07 -3.52
CA ILE A 213 9.22 -9.95 -2.48
C ILE A 213 9.86 -11.31 -2.22
N LEU A 214 9.07 -12.36 -2.04
CA LEU A 214 9.55 -13.71 -1.72
C LEU A 214 10.40 -14.32 -2.85
N THR A 215 10.14 -13.98 -4.11
CA THR A 215 10.95 -14.42 -5.27
C THR A 215 12.02 -13.42 -5.67
N ASP A 216 12.11 -12.26 -5.01
CA ASP A 216 12.94 -11.09 -5.39
C ASP A 216 12.79 -10.68 -6.87
N GLN A 217 11.59 -10.80 -7.44
CA GLN A 217 11.31 -10.44 -8.84
C GLN A 217 10.17 -9.43 -8.93
N THR A 218 10.39 -8.30 -9.60
CA THR A 218 9.31 -7.36 -9.92
C THR A 218 8.40 -7.91 -11.02
N GLY A 219 7.21 -7.34 -11.18
CA GLY A 219 6.30 -7.66 -12.28
C GLY A 219 6.97 -7.47 -13.65
N ILE A 220 7.77 -6.42 -13.81
CA ILE A 220 8.49 -6.14 -15.06
C ILE A 220 9.54 -7.23 -15.35
N GLU A 221 10.34 -7.59 -14.35
CA GLU A 221 11.39 -8.62 -14.46
C GLU A 221 10.78 -9.98 -14.82
N ARG A 222 9.64 -10.32 -14.20
CA ARG A 222 8.91 -11.57 -14.50
C ARG A 222 8.38 -11.59 -15.94
N LEU A 223 7.85 -10.47 -16.44
CA LEU A 223 7.33 -10.38 -17.80
C LEU A 223 8.42 -10.40 -18.86
N LYS A 224 9.58 -9.79 -18.57
CA LYS A 224 10.72 -9.75 -19.48
C LYS A 224 11.59 -10.99 -19.43
N ASN A 225 11.52 -11.75 -18.34
CA ASN A 225 12.36 -12.91 -18.08
C ASN A 225 13.85 -12.58 -18.23
N ASP A 226 14.26 -11.41 -17.74
CA ASP A 226 15.61 -10.83 -17.90
C ASP A 226 16.41 -10.73 -16.60
N TYR A 227 15.86 -11.23 -15.48
CA TYR A 227 16.52 -11.23 -14.17
C TYR A 227 16.43 -12.60 -13.48
N ALA A 228 17.60 -13.15 -13.12
CA ALA A 228 17.73 -14.36 -12.32
C ALA A 228 17.97 -13.96 -10.85
N PRO A 229 17.01 -14.22 -9.93
CA PRO A 229 17.12 -13.79 -8.55
C PRO A 229 18.18 -14.61 -7.80
N PRO A 230 18.89 -14.01 -6.82
CA PRO A 230 19.84 -14.72 -5.98
C PRO A 230 19.14 -15.76 -5.10
N ARG A 231 19.84 -16.86 -4.79
CA ARG A 231 19.34 -17.86 -3.83
C ARG A 231 19.39 -17.31 -2.41
N ARG A 232 18.25 -16.86 -1.90
CA ARG A 232 18.06 -16.33 -0.55
C ARG A 232 16.90 -17.04 0.14
N SER A 233 16.92 -17.08 1.47
CA SER A 233 15.77 -17.52 2.27
C SER A 233 14.64 -16.48 2.22
N ALA A 234 13.41 -16.90 2.50
CA ALA A 234 12.24 -16.01 2.55
C ALA A 234 12.45 -14.83 3.52
N VAL A 235 13.07 -15.08 4.68
CA VAL A 235 13.35 -14.04 5.69
C VAL A 235 14.37 -13.03 5.17
N GLN A 236 15.39 -13.47 4.44
CA GLN A 236 16.37 -12.56 3.82
C GLN A 236 15.70 -11.69 2.76
N ASN A 237 14.85 -12.27 1.91
CA ASN A 237 14.11 -11.52 0.89
C ASN A 237 13.16 -10.48 1.50
N LEU A 238 12.40 -10.86 2.54
CA LEU A 238 11.59 -9.91 3.30
C LEU A 238 12.45 -8.81 3.92
N SER A 239 13.63 -9.15 4.43
CA SER A 239 14.54 -8.18 5.05
C SER A 239 15.10 -7.15 4.06
N GLU A 240 15.18 -7.46 2.75
CA GLU A 240 15.56 -6.47 1.73
C GLU A 240 14.49 -5.41 1.51
N THR A 241 13.22 -5.75 1.72
CA THR A 241 12.11 -4.79 1.56
C THR A 241 11.73 -4.11 2.88
N PHE A 242 11.71 -4.85 3.99
CA PHE A 242 11.21 -4.36 5.28
C PHE A 242 12.32 -3.84 6.21
N GLY A 243 13.58 -4.11 5.89
CA GLY A 243 14.75 -3.64 6.63
C GLY A 243 15.32 -4.68 7.60
N ARG A 244 16.50 -4.35 8.15
CA ARG A 244 17.27 -5.23 9.04
C ARG A 244 17.63 -4.51 10.35
N PRO A 245 17.54 -5.18 11.51
CA PRO A 245 17.09 -6.57 11.69
C PRO A 245 15.56 -6.72 11.56
N CYS A 246 15.08 -7.96 11.49
CA CYS A 246 13.65 -8.25 11.59
C CYS A 246 13.09 -7.69 12.91
N SER A 247 12.02 -6.90 12.82
CA SER A 247 11.49 -6.11 13.93
C SER A 247 9.99 -5.91 13.80
N LEU A 248 9.30 -5.63 14.91
CA LEU A 248 7.89 -5.22 14.91
C LEU A 248 7.64 -3.95 14.08
N LEU A 249 8.68 -3.15 13.84
CA LEU A 249 8.64 -2.00 12.92
C LEU A 249 8.34 -2.38 11.46
N TRP A 250 8.43 -3.66 11.09
CA TRP A 250 7.98 -4.15 9.79
C TRP A 250 6.50 -3.90 9.56
N LEU A 251 5.70 -3.92 10.63
CA LEU A 251 4.26 -3.64 10.59
C LEU A 251 3.95 -2.14 10.60
N LEU A 252 4.92 -1.28 10.89
CA LEU A 252 4.67 0.16 10.95
C LEU A 252 5.17 0.87 9.68
N PRO A 253 4.46 1.92 9.21
CA PRO A 253 4.87 2.72 8.06
C PRO A 253 5.99 3.71 8.44
N THR A 254 7.06 3.17 9.04
CA THR A 254 8.30 3.88 9.34
C THR A 254 9.31 3.65 8.22
N PRO A 255 10.23 4.61 7.97
CA PRO A 255 11.32 4.44 7.02
C PRO A 255 12.06 3.11 7.20
N VAL A 256 12.47 2.52 6.08
CA VAL A 256 13.25 1.29 6.06
C VAL A 256 14.68 1.60 6.51
N THR A 257 15.23 0.77 7.38
CA THR A 257 16.64 0.88 7.80
C THR A 257 17.34 -0.47 7.66
N PHE A 258 18.61 -0.42 7.32
CA PHE A 258 19.47 -1.58 7.11
C PHE A 258 20.68 -1.44 8.04
N ASN A 259 20.59 -2.04 9.24
CA ASN A 259 21.63 -1.91 10.28
C ASN A 259 21.96 -0.45 10.63
N GLY A 260 20.95 0.41 10.67
CA GLY A 260 21.10 1.85 10.96
C GLY A 260 21.35 2.73 9.73
N LEU A 261 21.53 2.14 8.54
CA LEU A 261 21.66 2.86 7.27
C LEU A 261 20.31 3.00 6.56
N THR A 262 20.13 4.07 5.79
CA THR A 262 18.97 4.25 4.92
C THR A 262 19.22 3.62 3.54
N TRP A 263 18.16 3.50 2.74
CA TRP A 263 18.27 3.01 1.37
C TRP A 263 19.26 3.83 0.51
N TRP A 264 19.34 5.14 0.73
CA TRP A 264 20.26 6.03 0.01
C TRP A 264 21.72 5.87 0.44
N ASP A 265 21.97 5.38 1.65
CA ASP A 265 23.32 5.13 2.15
C ASP A 265 23.90 3.83 1.57
N ILE A 266 23.05 2.86 1.22
CA ILE A 266 23.46 1.56 0.67
C ILE A 266 23.51 1.54 -0.86
N LEU A 267 22.73 2.40 -1.53
CA LEU A 267 22.71 2.53 -2.98
C LEU A 267 24.11 2.64 -3.64
N PRO A 268 25.06 3.46 -3.13
CA PRO A 268 26.40 3.55 -3.70
C PRO A 268 27.18 2.23 -3.60
N THR A 269 26.96 1.46 -2.53
CA THR A 269 27.72 0.25 -2.21
C THR A 269 27.21 -1.00 -2.91
N GLU A 270 25.92 -1.09 -3.24
CA GLU A 270 25.36 -2.23 -4.00
C GLU A 270 25.77 -2.22 -5.48
N HIS A 271 26.26 -1.09 -5.99
CA HIS A 271 26.84 -0.98 -7.33
C HIS A 271 28.35 -1.25 -7.37
N GLU A 272 28.99 -1.58 -6.23
CA GLU A 272 30.42 -1.93 -6.14
C GLU A 272 30.70 -3.45 -6.07
N VAL A 273 29.66 -4.31 -6.06
CA VAL A 273 29.80 -5.78 -5.89
C VAL A 273 29.24 -6.57 -7.06
#